data_AF-A0A9E2RYZ1-F1
#
_entry.id   AF-A0A9E2RYZ1-F1
#
_cell.length_a   1.000
_cell.length_b   1.000
_cell.length_c   1.000
_cell.angle_alpha   90.00
_cell.angle_beta   90.00
_cell.angle_gamma   90.00
#
_symmetry.space_group_name_H-M   'P 1'
#
loop_
_entity.id
_entity.type
_entity.pdbx_description
1 polymer ?
#
loop_
_entity_poly.entity_id
_entity_poly.type
_entity_poly.pdbx_seq_one_letter_code
_entity_poly.pdbx_strand_id
1 'polypeptide(L)'
;MVRAGESRMCRVTRGALLFALLGALLTLSSGSASAAPVATSTATTSCPTPFVGVQYAAPGGGRTVALTFDDGPGASTAAILKILQSFNVRATFFNIGENEANRPADVIAEAQGGFTLADHSWSHPFLTGLSPVGELAQIAQVGLEQRQLVGSSPCGLRPPYGAYDAQTLADASSLSMSTWMWNVDTQDWMAEGSGAPSWTSRIISLAESEGGALNHPIVLMHNQTIPMPATLAALPTVIRYFQAHHYQFVDLLGRSAPLNACPNASPAFPHAASFLTSATPLAAGQSLRSPDAQYRLTEFARGSLAVLSGTTPTWVAAVPRVRGARARVLPSGYLVIQSSTGKILWQSSSGRRGDHLALGDDGSLALESGGHLWWRAIVGATTLRAGGVLHSGWSITTSNGACRLLVGGDGTLQLQSAAYGTLWSAPAVGIPHSSLVLDPRGDLVLISPRGQVTWTSQSSGVGASLVLDPVGRAAVTTPRGHWLWSTP
;
A
#
# COMPACT_ATOMS: atom_id res chain seq x y z
N MET A 1 72.96 1.17 -0.48
CA MET A 1 73.25 1.39 0.95
C MET A 1 71.94 1.80 1.61
N VAL A 2 71.16 0.88 2.16
CA VAL A 2 71.27 0.26 3.51
C VAL A 2 70.84 1.23 4.63
N ARG A 3 69.69 0.86 5.24
CA ARG A 3 69.23 1.01 6.64
C ARG A 3 68.84 2.43 7.12
N ALA A 4 67.67 2.64 7.74
CA ALA A 4 67.03 2.02 8.92
C ALA A 4 67.67 2.43 10.26
N GLY A 5 66.83 2.70 11.26
CA GLY A 5 67.19 2.85 12.68
C GLY A 5 66.50 4.06 13.32
N GLU A 6 65.41 3.87 14.07
CA GLU A 6 65.34 3.50 15.51
C GLU A 6 65.37 4.74 16.43
N SER A 7 64.27 5.04 17.15
CA SER A 7 63.86 4.50 18.47
C SER A 7 64.63 5.11 19.66
N ARG A 8 63.90 5.77 20.58
CA ARG A 8 63.73 5.37 22.01
C ARG A 8 63.38 6.55 22.95
N MET A 9 62.34 6.26 23.72
CA MET A 9 61.97 6.66 25.09
C MET A 9 62.99 7.43 25.95
N CYS A 10 62.47 8.36 26.76
CA CYS A 10 62.95 8.60 28.11
C CYS A 10 61.79 8.93 29.07
N ARG A 11 61.68 8.17 30.16
CA ARG A 11 60.80 8.40 31.33
C ARG A 11 61.53 9.29 32.33
N VAL A 12 60.81 10.17 33.04
CA VAL A 12 61.21 10.61 34.39
C VAL A 12 59.98 10.64 35.32
N THR A 13 60.18 9.98 36.47
CA THR A 13 59.40 9.83 37.72
C THR A 13 59.18 11.17 38.47
N ARG A 14 58.30 11.37 39.48
CA ARG A 14 58.23 10.71 40.82
C ARG A 14 57.21 11.47 41.73
N GLY A 15 56.61 10.77 42.71
CA GLY A 15 56.15 11.30 44.03
C GLY A 15 54.65 11.69 44.13
N ALA A 16 53.72 10.94 44.74
CA ALA A 16 53.57 10.41 46.11
C ALA A 16 52.85 11.37 47.08
N LEU A 17 51.63 11.02 47.52
CA LEU A 17 51.09 11.34 48.85
C LEU A 17 49.90 10.42 49.21
N LEU A 18 50.01 9.77 50.37
CA LEU A 18 49.03 8.93 51.07
C LEU A 18 47.90 9.78 51.68
N PHE A 19 46.68 9.25 51.77
CA PHE A 19 45.90 9.10 53.01
C PHE A 19 44.68 8.19 52.78
N ALA A 20 44.28 7.48 53.83
CA ALA A 20 43.40 6.32 53.79
C ALA A 20 41.98 6.57 54.35
N LEU A 21 41.11 5.59 54.07
CA LEU A 21 39.87 5.17 54.76
C LEU A 21 38.49 5.78 54.43
N LEU A 22 37.64 4.84 53.96
CA LEU A 22 36.21 4.59 54.25
C LEU A 22 35.17 5.70 54.03
N GLY A 23 34.33 5.49 53.01
CA GLY A 23 33.01 6.09 52.87
C GLY A 23 32.11 5.20 52.00
N ALA A 24 31.18 4.50 52.63
CA ALA A 24 30.11 3.78 51.94
C ALA A 24 29.23 4.78 51.18
N LEU A 25 29.00 4.56 49.87
CA LEU A 25 27.99 5.30 49.12
C LEU A 25 27.00 4.37 48.43
N LEU A 26 25.74 4.66 48.74
CA LEU A 26 24.50 4.05 48.29
C LEU A 26 24.43 3.94 46.76
N THR A 27 23.94 2.79 46.29
CA THR A 27 23.45 2.61 44.92
C THR A 27 22.16 3.41 44.72
N LEU A 28 22.28 4.63 44.19
CA LEU A 28 21.13 5.32 43.59
C LEU A 28 20.81 4.67 42.24
N SER A 29 19.77 3.85 42.21
CA SER A 29 19.11 3.43 40.97
C SER A 29 18.36 4.63 40.37
N SER A 30 18.99 5.29 39.40
CA SER A 30 18.31 6.30 38.58
C SER A 30 17.44 5.56 37.57
N GLY A 31 16.13 5.49 37.84
CA GLY A 31 15.12 5.05 36.89
C GLY A 31 15.15 5.93 35.65
N SER A 32 15.77 5.42 34.58
CA SER A 32 15.63 5.99 33.25
C SER A 32 14.40 5.34 32.62
N ALA A 33 13.34 6.13 32.45
CA ALA A 33 12.18 5.76 31.66
C ALA A 33 12.67 5.51 30.22
N SER A 34 12.89 4.24 29.86
CA SER A 34 13.10 3.83 28.49
C SER A 34 11.76 4.00 27.78
N ALA A 35 11.61 5.12 27.06
CA ALA A 35 10.60 5.22 26.02
C ALA A 35 10.91 4.11 25.02
N ALA A 36 10.08 3.07 25.01
CA ALA A 36 10.16 2.00 24.03
C ALA A 36 10.13 2.64 22.63
N PRO A 37 11.05 2.28 21.72
CA PRO A 37 10.96 2.74 20.35
C PRO A 37 9.64 2.19 19.79
N VAL A 38 8.79 3.09 19.30
CA VAL A 38 7.66 2.75 18.45
C VAL A 38 8.26 2.06 17.23
N ALA A 39 8.12 0.73 17.16
CA ALA A 39 8.50 -0.03 15.99
C ALA A 39 7.55 0.37 14.85
N THR A 40 7.95 1.36 14.07
CA THR A 40 7.43 1.58 12.73
C THR A 40 7.77 0.34 11.91
N SER A 41 6.76 -0.51 11.68
CA SER A 41 6.82 -1.59 10.70
C SER A 41 7.09 -0.96 9.34
N THR A 42 8.36 -0.91 8.95
CA THR A 42 8.78 -0.62 7.59
C THR A 42 8.73 -1.93 6.83
N ALA A 43 7.61 -2.19 6.16
CA ALA A 43 7.58 -3.18 5.09
C ALA A 43 8.51 -2.67 3.99
N THR A 44 9.79 -3.01 4.07
CA THR A 44 10.74 -2.84 2.98
C THR A 44 10.28 -3.75 1.86
N THR A 45 9.61 -3.15 0.86
CA THR A 45 9.20 -3.89 -0.34
C THR A 45 10.47 -4.18 -1.12
N SER A 46 11.02 -5.38 -0.98
CA SER A 46 12.19 -5.81 -1.74
C SER A 46 11.79 -5.92 -3.23
N CYS A 47 12.66 -5.45 -4.12
CA CYS A 47 12.48 -5.62 -5.55
C CYS A 47 12.25 -7.09 -5.93
N PRO A 48 11.40 -7.39 -6.93
CA PRO A 48 11.34 -8.72 -7.50
C PRO A 48 12.74 -9.17 -7.95
N THR A 49 12.96 -10.49 -7.98
CA THR A 49 14.20 -11.04 -8.55
C THR A 49 14.40 -10.48 -9.97
N PRO A 50 15.56 -9.86 -10.26
CA PRO A 50 15.82 -9.29 -11.58
C PRO A 50 15.69 -10.33 -12.69
N PHE A 51 15.13 -9.92 -13.82
CA PHE A 51 15.16 -10.76 -15.01
C PHE A 51 16.58 -10.90 -15.54
N VAL A 52 16.86 -12.07 -16.12
CA VAL A 52 18.13 -12.28 -16.84
C VAL A 52 18.06 -11.56 -18.18
N GLY A 53 19.04 -10.69 -18.44
CA GLY A 53 19.14 -9.94 -19.69
C GLY A 53 18.12 -8.80 -19.82
N VAL A 54 18.01 -8.28 -21.04
CA VAL A 54 17.23 -7.07 -21.34
C VAL A 54 15.78 -7.42 -21.64
N GLN A 55 14.85 -6.67 -21.07
CA GLN A 55 13.42 -6.86 -21.24
C GLN A 55 12.83 -5.83 -22.21
N TYR A 56 11.99 -6.31 -23.15
CA TYR A 56 11.32 -5.47 -24.17
C TYR A 56 9.80 -5.58 -24.12
N ALA A 57 9.24 -6.43 -23.27
CA ALA A 57 7.81 -6.73 -23.24
C ALA A 57 7.22 -6.42 -21.86
N ALA A 58 6.08 -5.73 -21.84
CA ALA A 58 5.37 -5.43 -20.60
C ALA A 58 4.98 -6.72 -19.87
N PRO A 59 5.18 -6.81 -18.54
CA PRO A 59 4.87 -8.02 -17.78
C PRO A 59 3.35 -8.30 -17.73
N GLY A 60 2.99 -9.57 -17.51
CA GLY A 60 1.60 -10.01 -17.31
C GLY A 60 1.09 -11.01 -18.34
N GLY A 61 -0.14 -11.47 -18.16
CA GLY A 61 -0.83 -12.37 -19.09
C GLY A 61 -1.87 -11.62 -19.94
N GLY A 62 -2.24 -12.19 -21.08
CA GLY A 62 -3.20 -11.56 -22.00
C GLY A 62 -2.58 -10.43 -22.81
N ARG A 63 -3.31 -9.34 -23.04
CA ARG A 63 -2.77 -8.11 -23.65
C ARG A 63 -2.48 -7.10 -22.55
N THR A 64 -1.21 -6.72 -22.38
CA THR A 64 -0.79 -5.73 -21.38
C THR A 64 -0.07 -4.56 -22.04
N VAL A 65 -0.13 -3.38 -21.45
CA VAL A 65 0.60 -2.20 -21.92
C VAL A 65 1.30 -1.52 -20.74
N ALA A 66 2.57 -1.19 -20.89
CA ALA A 66 3.32 -0.37 -19.95
C ALA A 66 3.57 1.01 -20.55
N LEU A 67 3.01 2.05 -19.94
CA LEU A 67 3.42 3.42 -20.23
C LEU A 67 4.67 3.75 -19.42
N THR A 68 5.69 4.26 -20.10
CA THR A 68 6.96 4.63 -19.48
C THR A 68 7.34 6.06 -19.83
N PHE A 69 7.90 6.79 -18.86
CA PHE A 69 8.31 8.18 -19.00
C PHE A 69 9.78 8.32 -18.61
N ASP A 70 10.63 8.63 -19.59
CA ASP A 70 12.06 8.84 -19.41
C ASP A 70 12.37 10.33 -19.16
N ASP A 71 13.62 10.62 -18.80
CA ASP A 71 14.16 11.97 -18.58
C ASP A 71 13.52 12.81 -17.46
N GLY A 72 12.75 12.18 -16.58
CA GLY A 72 12.06 12.84 -15.48
C GLY A 72 12.91 13.04 -14.21
N PRO A 73 12.35 13.68 -13.17
CA PRO A 73 11.11 14.46 -13.20
C PRO A 73 11.28 15.79 -13.96
N GLY A 74 10.26 16.15 -14.73
CA GLY A 74 10.25 17.28 -15.66
C GLY A 74 9.30 18.42 -15.33
N ALA A 75 9.17 19.39 -16.24
CA ALA A 75 8.19 20.48 -16.07
C ALA A 75 6.73 20.02 -16.18
N SER A 76 6.50 18.85 -16.78
CA SER A 76 5.17 18.32 -17.05
C SER A 76 4.74 17.23 -16.06
N THR A 77 5.58 16.86 -15.08
CA THR A 77 5.33 15.75 -14.14
C THR A 77 3.94 15.81 -13.53
N ALA A 78 3.60 16.91 -12.85
CA ALA A 78 2.30 17.05 -12.18
C ALA A 78 1.10 16.90 -13.13
N ALA A 79 1.22 17.35 -14.38
CA ALA A 79 0.16 17.21 -15.38
C ALA A 79 0.05 15.76 -15.89
N ILE A 80 1.18 15.08 -16.12
CA ILE A 80 1.23 13.65 -16.47
C ILE A 80 0.58 12.82 -15.37
N LEU A 81 0.98 13.02 -14.10
CA LEU A 81 0.42 12.29 -12.95
C LEU A 81 -1.10 12.46 -12.86
N LYS A 82 -1.59 13.70 -13.01
CA LYS A 82 -3.03 13.99 -12.99
C LYS A 82 -3.78 13.25 -14.10
N ILE A 83 -3.23 13.20 -15.31
CA ILE A 83 -3.84 12.45 -16.42
C ILE A 83 -3.89 10.96 -16.07
N LEU A 84 -2.75 10.36 -15.71
CA LEU A 84 -2.66 8.93 -15.40
C LEU A 84 -3.60 8.53 -14.24
N GLN A 85 -3.69 9.35 -13.19
CA GLN A 85 -4.62 9.17 -12.08
C GLN A 85 -6.08 9.29 -12.52
N SER A 86 -6.41 10.26 -13.38
CA SER A 86 -7.80 10.43 -13.88
C SER A 86 -8.27 9.23 -14.72
N PHE A 87 -7.36 8.57 -15.43
CA PHE A 87 -7.62 7.33 -16.15
C PHE A 87 -7.42 6.07 -15.30
N ASN A 88 -6.92 6.23 -14.06
CA ASN A 88 -6.62 5.17 -13.11
C ASN A 88 -5.68 4.08 -13.70
N VAL A 89 -4.68 4.50 -14.48
CA VAL A 89 -3.73 3.62 -15.17
C VAL A 89 -2.34 3.66 -14.56
N ARG A 90 -1.66 2.51 -14.49
CA ARG A 90 -0.27 2.45 -14.03
C ARG A 90 0.72 2.98 -15.06
N ALA A 91 1.85 3.45 -14.56
CA ALA A 91 3.01 3.86 -15.37
C ALA A 91 4.32 3.67 -14.59
N THR A 92 5.43 3.69 -15.31
CA THR A 92 6.79 3.69 -14.74
C THR A 92 7.55 4.94 -15.17
N PHE A 93 8.22 5.60 -14.24
CA PHE A 93 9.03 6.79 -14.46
C PHE A 93 10.50 6.41 -14.32
N PHE A 94 11.28 6.57 -15.39
CA PHE A 94 12.73 6.43 -15.38
C PHE A 94 13.33 7.81 -15.15
N ASN A 95 13.70 8.07 -13.91
CA ASN A 95 14.15 9.38 -13.47
C ASN A 95 15.66 9.51 -13.53
N ILE A 96 16.12 10.69 -13.95
CA ILE A 96 17.51 11.11 -13.90
C ILE A 96 17.80 11.62 -12.48
N GLY A 97 18.86 11.12 -11.84
CA GLY A 97 19.17 11.45 -10.44
C GLY A 97 19.36 12.95 -10.16
N GLU A 98 19.99 13.69 -11.07
CA GLU A 98 20.10 15.16 -10.97
C GLU A 98 18.72 15.84 -10.97
N ASN A 99 17.75 15.33 -11.73
CA ASN A 99 16.39 15.87 -11.73
C ASN A 99 15.66 15.51 -10.44
N GLU A 100 15.89 14.33 -9.86
CA GLU A 100 15.34 13.95 -8.54
C GLU A 100 15.80 14.92 -7.45
N ALA A 101 17.11 15.19 -7.40
CA ALA A 101 17.70 16.12 -6.43
C ALA A 101 17.18 17.55 -6.61
N ASN A 102 16.93 17.98 -7.85
CA ASN A 102 16.41 19.31 -8.17
C ASN A 102 14.89 19.44 -7.98
N ARG A 103 14.14 18.34 -8.08
CA ARG A 103 12.67 18.32 -8.02
C ARG A 103 12.14 17.24 -7.05
N PRO A 104 12.56 17.25 -5.77
CA PRO A 104 12.21 16.19 -4.82
C PRO A 104 10.70 16.08 -4.57
N ALA A 105 9.97 17.19 -4.66
CA ALA A 105 8.50 17.18 -4.53
C ALA A 105 7.80 16.40 -5.64
N ASP A 106 8.34 16.42 -6.86
CA ASP A 106 7.79 15.68 -8.00
C ASP A 106 8.04 14.17 -7.83
N VAL A 107 9.23 13.76 -7.38
CA VAL A 107 9.55 12.36 -7.05
C VAL A 107 8.63 11.81 -5.96
N ILE A 108 8.41 12.60 -4.90
CA ILE A 108 7.50 12.24 -3.81
C ILE A 108 6.06 12.11 -4.35
N ALA A 109 5.63 12.99 -5.24
CA ALA A 109 4.31 12.93 -5.86
C ALA A 109 4.13 11.71 -6.78
N GLU A 110 5.16 11.33 -7.54
CA GLU A 110 5.18 10.09 -8.33
C GLU A 110 5.02 8.86 -7.42
N ALA A 111 5.81 8.77 -6.34
CA ALA A 111 5.72 7.66 -5.40
C ALA A 111 4.37 7.61 -4.66
N GLN A 112 3.90 8.75 -4.14
CA GLN A 112 2.59 8.85 -3.46
C GLN A 112 1.42 8.57 -4.41
N GLY A 113 1.58 8.88 -5.70
CA GLY A 113 0.63 8.54 -6.75
C GLY A 113 0.56 7.04 -7.08
N GLY A 114 1.42 6.21 -6.48
CA GLY A 114 1.45 4.76 -6.67
C GLY A 114 2.18 4.31 -7.93
N PHE A 115 2.90 5.21 -8.59
CA PHE A 115 3.69 4.91 -9.79
C PHE A 115 4.97 4.16 -9.45
N THR A 116 5.52 3.44 -10.43
CA THR A 116 6.85 2.82 -10.27
C THR A 116 7.91 3.87 -10.59
N LEU A 117 8.85 4.06 -9.66
CA LEU A 117 10.08 4.80 -9.89
C LEU A 117 11.20 3.83 -10.32
N ALA A 118 11.93 4.20 -11.36
CA ALA A 118 13.00 3.44 -11.97
C ALA A 118 14.18 4.38 -12.29
N ASP A 119 15.34 3.78 -12.53
CA ASP A 119 16.64 4.45 -12.66
C ASP A 119 16.95 4.80 -14.12
N HIS A 120 17.31 6.06 -14.37
CA HIS A 120 17.80 6.54 -15.67
C HIS A 120 19.20 7.16 -15.60
N SER A 121 20.03 6.65 -14.69
CA SER A 121 21.36 7.14 -14.27
C SER A 121 21.35 8.52 -13.62
N TRP A 122 22.45 8.87 -12.96
CA TRP A 122 22.57 10.13 -12.22
C TRP A 122 22.50 11.36 -13.12
N SER A 123 23.35 11.43 -14.15
CA SER A 123 23.51 12.62 -15.01
C SER A 123 23.26 12.34 -16.50
N HIS A 124 22.56 11.25 -16.81
CA HIS A 124 22.21 10.84 -18.18
C HIS A 124 23.40 10.67 -19.18
N PRO A 125 24.56 10.10 -18.81
CA PRO A 125 25.65 9.84 -19.74
C PRO A 125 25.44 8.54 -20.54
N PHE A 126 26.16 8.38 -21.65
CA PHE A 126 26.34 7.07 -22.28
C PHE A 126 27.13 6.15 -21.33
N LEU A 127 26.45 5.25 -20.62
CA LEU A 127 27.07 4.39 -19.61
C LEU A 127 28.23 3.55 -20.16
N THR A 128 28.05 2.96 -21.36
CA THR A 128 29.06 2.16 -22.06
C THR A 128 30.34 2.92 -22.43
N GLY A 129 30.34 4.25 -22.30
CA GLY A 129 31.52 5.10 -22.52
C GLY A 129 32.31 5.39 -21.25
N LEU A 130 31.84 4.94 -20.08
CA LEU A 130 32.45 5.22 -18.79
C LEU A 130 33.41 4.12 -18.35
N SER A 131 34.19 4.41 -17.30
CA SER A 131 34.90 3.35 -16.58
C SER A 131 33.91 2.51 -15.78
N PRO A 132 34.20 1.23 -15.47
CA PRO A 132 33.29 0.38 -14.69
C PRO A 132 32.87 1.00 -13.34
N VAL A 133 33.78 1.69 -12.66
CA VAL A 133 33.48 2.38 -11.40
C VAL A 133 32.60 3.61 -11.63
N GLY A 134 32.82 4.35 -12.73
CA GLY A 134 32.01 5.51 -13.08
C GLY A 134 30.58 5.12 -13.47
N GLU A 135 30.42 4.04 -14.23
CA GLU A 135 29.11 3.49 -14.59
C GLU A 135 28.33 3.01 -13.37
N LEU A 136 28.95 2.19 -12.51
CA LEU A 136 28.30 1.74 -11.28
C LEU A 136 27.92 2.92 -10.37
N ALA A 137 28.76 3.96 -10.29
CA ALA A 137 28.43 5.16 -9.51
C ALA A 137 27.21 5.91 -10.07
N GLN A 138 27.10 6.02 -11.40
CA GLN A 138 25.96 6.66 -12.06
C GLN A 138 24.63 5.96 -11.73
N ILE A 139 24.62 4.63 -11.66
CA ILE A 139 23.42 3.85 -11.33
C ILE A 139 23.17 3.87 -9.81
N ALA A 140 24.19 3.55 -9.01
CA ALA A 140 24.04 3.42 -7.56
C ALA A 140 23.58 4.73 -6.88
N GLN A 141 23.99 5.89 -7.40
CA GLN A 141 23.67 7.18 -6.79
C GLN A 141 22.17 7.53 -6.87
N VAL A 142 21.49 7.18 -7.96
CA VAL A 142 20.03 7.35 -8.07
C VAL A 142 19.32 6.51 -7.01
N GLY A 143 19.79 5.27 -6.80
CA GLY A 143 19.23 4.39 -5.78
C GLY A 143 19.37 4.90 -4.34
N LEU A 144 20.37 5.74 -4.06
CA LEU A 144 20.54 6.43 -2.77
C LEU A 144 19.58 7.61 -2.65
N GLU A 145 19.45 8.42 -3.70
CA GLU A 145 18.56 9.58 -3.74
C GLU A 145 17.09 9.18 -3.57
N GLN A 146 16.60 8.22 -4.37
CA GLN A 146 15.23 7.72 -4.24
C GLN A 146 14.97 7.13 -2.84
N ARG A 147 15.93 6.40 -2.26
CA ARG A 147 15.79 5.87 -0.91
C ARG A 147 15.65 6.98 0.13
N GLN A 148 16.40 8.06 -0.03
CA GLN A 148 16.32 9.22 0.86
C GLN A 148 14.99 9.95 0.71
N LEU A 149 14.48 10.12 -0.52
CA LEU A 149 13.25 10.87 -0.79
C LEU A 149 11.98 10.09 -0.45
N VAL A 150 11.92 8.81 -0.78
CA VAL A 150 10.68 8.02 -0.75
C VAL A 150 10.79 6.67 -0.01
N GLY A 151 11.95 6.36 0.56
CA GLY A 151 12.15 5.16 1.38
C GLY A 151 12.36 3.86 0.61
N SER A 152 12.38 3.89 -0.72
CA SER A 152 12.62 2.74 -1.60
C SER A 152 13.69 3.06 -2.65
N SER A 153 14.45 2.04 -3.04
CA SER A 153 15.36 2.13 -4.19
C SER A 153 14.66 1.61 -5.46
N PRO A 154 15.10 2.03 -6.66
CA PRO A 154 14.49 1.57 -7.92
C PRO A 154 14.74 0.08 -8.15
N CYS A 155 13.80 -0.57 -8.82
CA CYS A 155 13.85 -2.01 -9.16
C CYS A 155 14.10 -2.26 -10.65
N GLY A 156 14.31 -1.20 -11.43
CA GLY A 156 14.58 -1.28 -12.86
C GLY A 156 15.51 -0.17 -13.29
N LEU A 157 16.37 -0.49 -14.26
CA LEU A 157 17.26 0.42 -14.95
C LEU A 157 16.83 0.51 -16.41
N ARG A 158 16.76 1.72 -16.94
CA ARG A 158 16.83 1.97 -18.38
C ARG A 158 18.08 2.79 -18.64
N PRO A 159 19.11 2.23 -19.29
CA PRO A 159 20.30 2.97 -19.64
C PRO A 159 19.98 4.15 -20.57
N PRO A 160 20.54 5.35 -20.33
CA PRO A 160 20.44 6.48 -21.24
C PRO A 160 20.67 6.10 -22.70
N TYR A 161 19.89 6.69 -23.60
CA TYR A 161 19.95 6.45 -25.04
C TYR A 161 19.67 4.99 -25.47
N GLY A 162 19.24 4.12 -24.55
CA GLY A 162 19.12 2.67 -24.78
C GLY A 162 20.47 1.97 -24.98
N ALA A 163 21.59 2.59 -24.61
CA ALA A 163 22.93 2.05 -24.80
C ALA A 163 23.36 1.20 -23.60
N TYR A 164 23.68 -0.08 -23.83
CA TYR A 164 24.10 -1.02 -22.78
C TYR A 164 25.10 -2.04 -23.31
N ASP A 165 25.90 -2.58 -22.40
CA ASP A 165 26.76 -3.74 -22.66
C ASP A 165 26.71 -4.74 -21.49
N ALA A 166 27.63 -5.71 -21.47
CA ALA A 166 27.68 -6.73 -20.42
C ALA A 166 27.98 -6.14 -19.03
N GLN A 167 28.73 -5.04 -18.94
CA GLN A 167 29.01 -4.35 -17.69
C GLN A 167 27.74 -3.69 -17.16
N THR A 168 26.99 -3.00 -18.02
CA THR A 168 25.70 -2.38 -17.65
C THR A 168 24.72 -3.37 -17.06
N LEU A 169 24.59 -4.56 -17.68
CA LEU A 169 23.70 -5.61 -17.19
C LEU A 169 24.19 -6.21 -15.86
N ALA A 170 25.51 -6.33 -15.68
CA ALA A 170 26.10 -6.81 -14.44
C ALA A 170 25.87 -5.82 -13.29
N ASP A 171 26.06 -4.51 -13.53
CA ASP A 171 25.84 -3.46 -12.54
C ASP A 171 24.37 -3.39 -12.13
N ALA A 172 23.44 -3.37 -13.09
CA ALA A 172 22.00 -3.42 -12.82
C ALA A 172 21.62 -4.65 -11.97
N SER A 173 22.11 -5.83 -12.35
CA SER A 173 21.85 -7.06 -11.59
C SER A 173 22.44 -7.02 -10.19
N SER A 174 23.64 -6.45 -10.01
CA SER A 174 24.29 -6.32 -8.70
C SER A 174 23.50 -5.43 -7.73
N LEU A 175 22.75 -4.47 -8.29
CA LEU A 175 21.87 -3.55 -7.56
C LEU A 175 20.42 -4.05 -7.48
N SER A 176 20.16 -5.31 -7.84
CA SER A 176 18.81 -5.91 -7.84
C SER A 176 17.80 -5.21 -8.77
N MET A 177 18.28 -4.69 -9.91
CA MET A 177 17.46 -4.04 -10.93
C MET A 177 17.34 -4.90 -12.20
N SER A 178 16.16 -4.93 -12.79
CA SER A 178 15.97 -5.46 -14.16
C SER A 178 16.30 -4.38 -15.20
N THR A 179 16.93 -4.74 -16.32
CA THR A 179 17.19 -3.80 -17.41
C THR A 179 16.02 -3.78 -18.39
N TRP A 180 15.39 -2.62 -18.58
CA TRP A 180 14.18 -2.44 -19.38
C TRP A 180 14.41 -1.52 -20.57
N MET A 181 14.01 -1.98 -21.75
CA MET A 181 13.94 -1.18 -22.98
C MET A 181 12.48 -0.90 -23.34
N TRP A 182 12.25 -0.50 -24.58
CA TRP A 182 10.94 -0.29 -25.16
C TRP A 182 10.84 -1.01 -26.51
N ASN A 183 9.62 -1.20 -26.98
CA ASN A 183 9.33 -1.71 -28.32
C ASN A 183 8.32 -0.85 -29.08
N VAL A 184 7.98 0.32 -28.53
CA VAL A 184 7.17 1.37 -29.13
C VAL A 184 7.81 2.71 -28.77
N ASP A 185 8.32 3.44 -29.75
CA ASP A 185 8.91 4.78 -29.55
C ASP A 185 7.95 5.85 -30.09
N THR A 186 7.39 6.67 -29.20
CA THR A 186 6.45 7.73 -29.62
C THR A 186 7.14 8.94 -30.23
N GLN A 187 8.47 9.05 -30.08
CA GLN A 187 9.28 10.17 -30.55
C GLN A 187 8.78 11.53 -30.06
N ASP A 188 8.13 11.57 -28.89
CA ASP A 188 7.59 12.79 -28.32
C ASP A 188 8.68 13.82 -27.95
N TRP A 189 9.87 13.33 -27.60
CA TRP A 189 11.07 14.15 -27.37
C TRP A 189 11.48 15.01 -28.58
N MET A 190 11.19 14.57 -29.81
CA MET A 190 11.51 15.35 -31.03
C MET A 190 10.67 16.63 -31.15
N ALA A 191 9.61 16.78 -30.36
CA ALA A 191 8.80 17.99 -30.35
C ALA A 191 9.53 19.19 -29.73
N GLU A 192 10.57 18.97 -28.91
CA GLU A 192 11.39 20.04 -28.29
C GLU A 192 10.55 21.15 -27.62
N GLY A 193 9.47 20.74 -26.94
CA GLY A 193 8.53 21.65 -26.27
C GLY A 193 7.44 22.27 -27.16
N SER A 194 7.39 21.90 -28.43
CA SER A 194 6.32 22.30 -29.35
C SER A 194 4.98 21.66 -28.99
N GLY A 195 3.92 22.47 -28.99
CA GLY A 195 2.52 22.02 -28.86
C GLY A 195 1.81 21.88 -30.21
N ALA A 196 2.54 21.86 -31.33
CA ALA A 196 1.95 21.79 -32.66
C ALA A 196 1.11 20.51 -32.82
N PRO A 197 -0.11 20.57 -33.39
CA PRO A 197 -0.98 19.40 -33.55
C PRO A 197 -0.33 18.24 -34.31
N SER A 198 0.60 18.50 -35.22
CA SER A 198 1.35 17.47 -35.95
C SER A 198 2.16 16.54 -35.02
N TRP A 199 2.72 17.08 -33.94
CA TRP A 199 3.45 16.28 -32.94
C TRP A 199 2.48 15.41 -32.16
N THR A 200 1.36 15.96 -31.70
CA THR A 200 0.31 15.19 -31.02
C THR A 200 -0.20 14.05 -31.91
N SER A 201 -0.48 14.31 -33.19
CA SER A 201 -0.91 13.29 -34.14
C SER A 201 0.16 12.22 -34.39
N ARG A 202 1.44 12.61 -34.46
CA ARG A 202 2.57 11.67 -34.61
C ARG A 202 2.68 10.73 -33.40
N ILE A 203 2.66 11.27 -32.19
CA ILE A 203 2.74 10.50 -30.93
C ILE A 203 1.61 9.47 -30.88
N ILE A 204 0.38 9.90 -31.15
CA ILE A 204 -0.79 9.00 -31.19
C ILE A 204 -0.59 7.92 -32.26
N SER A 205 -0.24 8.30 -33.48
CA SER A 205 -0.07 7.36 -34.58
C SER A 205 0.98 6.28 -34.29
N LEU A 206 2.13 6.65 -33.73
CA LEU A 206 3.20 5.70 -33.40
C LEU A 206 2.76 4.77 -32.27
N ALA A 207 2.18 5.31 -31.19
CA ALA A 207 1.67 4.50 -30.09
C ALA A 207 0.61 3.47 -30.54
N GLU A 208 -0.31 3.87 -31.41
CA GLU A 208 -1.39 3.01 -31.88
C GLU A 208 -0.93 1.97 -32.89
N SER A 209 -0.14 2.37 -33.90
CA SER A 209 0.26 1.50 -35.00
C SER A 209 1.34 0.50 -34.61
N GLU A 210 2.34 0.92 -33.84
CA GLU A 210 3.39 0.03 -33.34
C GLU A 210 2.89 -0.76 -32.14
N GLY A 211 2.27 -0.08 -31.16
CA GLY A 211 1.83 -0.73 -29.93
C GLY A 211 0.62 -1.64 -30.10
N GLY A 212 -0.35 -1.26 -30.93
CA GLY A 212 -1.56 -2.04 -31.19
C GLY A 212 -1.30 -3.40 -31.85
N ALA A 213 -0.17 -3.53 -32.56
CA ALA A 213 0.27 -4.78 -33.18
C ALA A 213 0.91 -5.76 -32.18
N LEU A 214 1.25 -5.31 -30.97
CA LEU A 214 1.97 -6.07 -29.96
C LEU A 214 1.03 -6.54 -28.85
N ASN A 215 1.29 -7.71 -28.27
CA ASN A 215 0.54 -8.16 -27.08
C ASN A 215 0.99 -7.47 -25.79
N HIS A 216 2.26 -7.05 -25.74
CA HIS A 216 2.90 -6.54 -24.53
C HIS A 216 3.76 -5.28 -24.82
N PRO A 217 3.20 -4.22 -25.43
CA PRO A 217 3.94 -2.99 -25.69
C PRO A 217 4.47 -2.33 -24.41
N ILE A 218 5.73 -1.92 -24.47
CA ILE A 218 6.32 -0.92 -23.58
C ILE A 218 6.45 0.35 -24.40
N VAL A 219 5.62 1.34 -24.06
CA VAL A 219 5.54 2.63 -24.76
C VAL A 219 6.51 3.60 -24.12
N LEU A 220 7.49 4.07 -24.90
CA LEU A 220 8.43 5.12 -24.53
C LEU A 220 7.81 6.49 -24.79
N MET A 221 7.73 7.30 -23.74
CA MET A 221 7.41 8.73 -23.73
C MET A 221 8.43 9.44 -22.83
N HIS A 222 8.44 10.77 -22.82
CA HIS A 222 9.41 11.55 -22.05
C HIS A 222 8.75 12.59 -21.14
N ASN A 223 9.42 12.90 -20.04
CA ASN A 223 9.06 13.89 -19.04
C ASN A 223 10.25 14.81 -18.76
N GLN A 224 10.77 15.47 -19.80
CA GLN A 224 11.97 16.30 -19.72
C GLN A 224 11.79 17.54 -18.84
N THR A 225 12.91 18.17 -18.47
CA THR A 225 12.92 19.43 -17.70
C THR A 225 12.24 20.61 -18.43
N ILE A 226 12.04 20.49 -19.75
CA ILE A 226 11.23 21.41 -20.56
C ILE A 226 9.73 21.02 -20.55
N PRO A 227 8.81 21.96 -20.82
CA PRO A 227 7.40 21.62 -21.01
C PRO A 227 7.19 20.64 -22.19
N MET A 228 6.27 19.68 -22.04
CA MET A 228 5.98 18.63 -23.04
C MET A 228 4.50 18.70 -23.51
N PRO A 229 4.04 19.82 -24.09
CA PRO A 229 2.62 20.03 -24.40
C PRO A 229 2.07 19.00 -25.41
N ALA A 230 2.87 18.56 -26.39
CA ALA A 230 2.44 17.52 -27.32
C ALA A 230 2.19 16.17 -26.63
N THR A 231 3.09 15.75 -25.73
CA THR A 231 2.95 14.55 -24.89
C THR A 231 1.67 14.63 -24.04
N LEU A 232 1.45 15.77 -23.36
CA LEU A 232 0.26 15.99 -22.54
C LEU A 232 -1.03 15.94 -23.35
N ALA A 233 -1.03 16.49 -24.57
CA ALA A 233 -2.20 16.47 -25.46
C ALA A 233 -2.48 15.06 -26.02
N ALA A 234 -1.44 14.26 -26.29
CA ALA A 234 -1.56 12.93 -26.87
C ALA A 234 -1.97 11.86 -25.84
N LEU A 235 -1.45 11.96 -24.60
CA LEU A 235 -1.55 10.93 -23.58
C LEU A 235 -2.99 10.43 -23.30
N PRO A 236 -4.02 11.31 -23.15
CA PRO A 236 -5.41 10.85 -22.96
C PRO A 236 -5.96 10.02 -24.13
N THR A 237 -5.52 10.27 -25.36
CA THR A 237 -5.96 9.53 -26.54
C THR A 237 -5.25 8.19 -26.62
N VAL A 238 -3.95 8.16 -26.38
CA VAL A 238 -3.16 6.91 -26.28
C VAL A 238 -3.75 5.97 -25.21
N ILE A 239 -4.07 6.50 -24.03
CA ILE A 239 -4.67 5.68 -22.96
C ILE A 239 -6.02 5.09 -23.42
N ARG A 240 -6.91 5.92 -23.97
CA ARG A 240 -8.23 5.48 -24.44
C ARG A 240 -8.14 4.44 -25.56
N TYR A 241 -7.18 4.57 -26.46
CA TYR A 241 -6.95 3.57 -27.50
C TYR A 241 -6.67 2.20 -26.89
N PHE A 242 -5.68 2.08 -26.01
CA PHE A 242 -5.32 0.80 -25.40
C PHE A 242 -6.47 0.24 -24.54
N GLN A 243 -7.20 1.09 -23.81
CA GLN A 243 -8.40 0.67 -23.06
C GLN A 243 -9.49 0.11 -23.99
N ALA A 244 -9.78 0.79 -25.11
CA ALA A 244 -10.77 0.36 -26.10
C ALA A 244 -10.39 -0.97 -26.78
N HIS A 245 -9.08 -1.27 -26.85
CA HIS A 245 -8.56 -2.52 -27.39
C HIS A 245 -8.28 -3.58 -26.31
N HIS A 246 -8.82 -3.40 -25.11
CA HIS A 246 -8.76 -4.35 -24.00
C HIS A 246 -7.36 -4.67 -23.47
N TYR A 247 -6.43 -3.72 -23.59
CA TYR A 247 -5.15 -3.84 -22.90
C TYR A 247 -5.29 -3.55 -21.41
N GLN A 248 -4.62 -4.35 -20.59
CA GLN A 248 -4.44 -4.06 -19.18
C GLN A 248 -3.21 -3.19 -18.96
N PHE A 249 -3.38 -2.04 -18.33
CA PHE A 249 -2.26 -1.18 -17.96
C PHE A 249 -1.48 -1.80 -16.81
N VAL A 250 -0.17 -1.92 -16.99
CA VAL A 250 0.77 -2.45 -16.00
C VAL A 250 1.93 -1.48 -15.80
N ASP A 251 2.55 -1.55 -14.63
CA ASP A 251 3.92 -1.06 -14.50
C ASP A 251 4.93 -2.18 -14.75
N LEU A 252 6.21 -1.82 -14.84
CA LEU A 252 7.27 -2.79 -15.13
C LEU A 252 7.59 -3.74 -13.97
N LEU A 253 6.92 -3.60 -12.81
CA LEU A 253 6.96 -4.60 -11.74
C LEU A 253 5.85 -5.65 -11.88
N GLY A 254 5.04 -5.59 -12.95
CA GLY A 254 3.92 -6.51 -13.18
C GLY A 254 2.69 -6.17 -12.35
N ARG A 255 2.66 -5.03 -11.65
CA ARG A 255 1.45 -4.60 -10.96
C ARG A 255 0.47 -4.11 -12.02
N SER A 256 -0.77 -4.53 -11.89
CA SER A 256 -1.82 -4.32 -12.89
C SER A 256 -3.15 -3.86 -12.30
N ALA A 257 -3.20 -3.78 -10.96
CA ALA A 257 -4.32 -3.19 -10.23
C ALA A 257 -4.32 -1.67 -10.46
N PRO A 258 -5.46 -1.00 -10.59
CA PRO A 258 -5.48 0.46 -10.78
C PRO A 258 -4.65 1.25 -9.74
N LEU A 259 -4.21 2.47 -10.03
CA LEU A 259 -3.34 3.26 -9.12
C LEU A 259 -3.98 3.49 -7.74
N ASN A 260 -5.31 3.63 -7.74
CA ASN A 260 -6.11 3.77 -6.52
C ASN A 260 -6.58 2.42 -5.96
N ALA A 261 -6.04 1.31 -6.47
CA ALA A 261 -6.36 -0.02 -5.99
C ALA A 261 -5.50 -0.39 -4.78
N CYS A 262 -6.12 -0.86 -3.69
CA CYS A 262 -5.38 -1.49 -2.61
C CYS A 262 -4.44 -2.56 -3.17
N PRO A 263 -3.16 -2.59 -2.74
CA PRO A 263 -2.27 -3.65 -3.17
C PRO A 263 -2.85 -5.01 -2.74
N ASN A 264 -2.88 -5.96 -3.67
CA ASN A 264 -3.11 -7.37 -3.35
C ASN A 264 -1.92 -7.86 -2.52
N ALA A 265 -2.08 -7.91 -1.20
CA ALA A 265 -1.21 -8.75 -0.38
C ALA A 265 -1.62 -10.22 -0.62
N SER A 266 -0.66 -11.05 -1.03
CA SER A 266 -0.81 -12.51 -1.02
C SER A 266 -1.16 -13.00 0.38
N PRO A 267 -2.10 -13.96 0.54
CA PRO A 267 -2.50 -14.45 1.84
C PRO A 267 -1.47 -15.45 2.36
N ALA A 268 -0.68 -15.08 3.36
CA ALA A 268 -0.13 -16.04 4.31
C ALA A 268 -0.83 -15.78 5.66
N PHE A 269 -1.74 -16.66 6.04
CA PHE A 269 -2.30 -16.68 7.39
C PHE A 269 -1.24 -17.30 8.32
N PRO A 270 -0.78 -16.63 9.39
CA PRO A 270 0.00 -17.32 10.41
C PRO A 270 -0.89 -18.39 11.06
N HIS A 271 -0.34 -19.60 11.21
CA HIS A 271 -1.03 -20.74 11.80
C HIS A 271 -1.51 -20.42 13.23
N ALA A 272 -2.83 -20.49 13.46
CA ALA A 272 -3.37 -20.35 14.81
C ALA A 272 -3.00 -21.57 15.68
N ALA A 273 -2.66 -21.32 16.95
CA ALA A 273 -2.24 -22.35 17.91
C ALA A 273 -3.42 -23.08 18.57
N SER A 274 -4.67 -22.67 18.33
CA SER A 274 -5.87 -23.24 18.94
C SER A 274 -7.09 -23.04 18.05
N PHE A 275 -7.92 -24.08 17.89
CA PHE A 275 -9.10 -24.08 17.02
C PHE A 275 -10.38 -24.41 17.80
N LEU A 276 -11.49 -23.75 17.45
CA LEU A 276 -12.83 -24.19 17.87
C LEU A 276 -13.48 -25.00 16.75
N THR A 277 -13.92 -26.21 17.06
CA THR A 277 -14.65 -27.07 16.11
C THR A 277 -16.09 -27.25 16.57
N SER A 278 -16.94 -27.84 15.72
CA SER A 278 -18.29 -28.25 16.14
C SER A 278 -18.30 -29.28 17.28
N ALA A 279 -17.18 -29.97 17.52
CA ALA A 279 -17.00 -30.96 18.58
C ALA A 279 -16.47 -30.36 19.90
N THR A 280 -15.90 -29.14 19.88
CA THR A 280 -15.30 -28.46 21.04
C THR A 280 -15.83 -27.03 21.18
N PRO A 281 -17.04 -26.82 21.75
CA PRO A 281 -17.58 -25.48 21.96
C PRO A 281 -16.81 -24.73 23.07
N LEU A 282 -16.75 -23.39 22.97
CA LEU A 282 -16.20 -22.53 24.01
C LEU A 282 -17.19 -22.46 25.18
N ALA A 283 -16.79 -22.87 26.38
CA ALA A 283 -17.62 -22.74 27.58
C ALA A 283 -17.65 -21.29 28.09
N ALA A 284 -18.68 -20.93 28.88
CA ALA A 284 -18.77 -19.60 29.47
C ALA A 284 -17.55 -19.29 30.36
N GLY A 285 -16.78 -18.26 30.00
CA GLY A 285 -15.55 -17.87 30.70
C GLY A 285 -14.25 -18.44 30.10
N GLN A 286 -14.34 -19.30 29.08
CA GLN A 286 -13.18 -19.69 28.28
C GLN A 286 -12.86 -18.62 27.22
N SER A 287 -11.62 -18.61 26.74
CA SER A 287 -11.14 -17.64 25.76
C SER A 287 -10.15 -18.27 24.79
N LEU A 288 -10.24 -17.93 23.51
CA LEU A 288 -9.25 -18.32 22.52
C LEU A 288 -8.19 -17.21 22.41
N ARG A 289 -6.91 -17.57 22.37
CA ARG A 289 -5.80 -16.62 22.28
C ARG A 289 -5.09 -16.77 20.94
N SER A 290 -4.58 -15.67 20.41
CA SER A 290 -3.64 -15.71 19.30
C SER A 290 -2.35 -16.44 19.73
N PRO A 291 -1.62 -17.07 18.79
CA PRO A 291 -0.31 -17.69 19.06
C PRO A 291 0.67 -16.82 19.88
N ASP A 292 0.75 -15.53 19.58
CA ASP A 292 1.58 -14.53 20.26
C ASP A 292 1.00 -14.00 21.58
N ALA A 293 -0.19 -14.49 21.95
CA ALA A 293 -0.99 -14.12 23.11
C ALA A 293 -1.42 -12.64 23.20
N GLN A 294 -1.22 -11.83 22.14
CA GLN A 294 -1.61 -10.42 22.11
C GLN A 294 -3.14 -10.24 22.05
N TYR A 295 -3.84 -11.16 21.38
CA TYR A 295 -5.27 -11.10 21.18
C TYR A 295 -6.01 -12.21 21.92
N ARG A 296 -7.22 -11.88 22.39
CA ARG A 296 -8.10 -12.82 23.08
C ARG A 296 -9.55 -12.68 22.60
N LEU A 297 -10.10 -13.75 22.05
CA LEU A 297 -11.54 -13.89 21.83
C LEU A 297 -12.23 -14.22 23.16
N THR A 298 -13.16 -13.38 23.58
CA THR A 298 -13.88 -13.51 24.85
C THR A 298 -15.39 -13.42 24.62
N GLU A 299 -16.14 -14.37 25.19
CA GLU A 299 -17.60 -14.27 25.28
C GLU A 299 -18.00 -13.63 26.62
N PHE A 300 -18.81 -12.57 26.57
CA PHE A 300 -19.31 -11.86 27.74
C PHE A 300 -20.70 -12.37 28.18
N ALA A 301 -21.05 -12.16 29.45
CA ALA A 301 -22.22 -12.72 30.15
C ALA A 301 -23.63 -12.43 29.55
N ARG A 302 -23.72 -11.74 28.42
CA ARG A 302 -24.95 -11.39 27.69
C ARG A 302 -24.87 -11.67 26.18
N GLY A 303 -24.03 -12.63 25.79
CA GLY A 303 -23.92 -13.11 24.40
C GLY A 303 -23.02 -12.28 23.49
N SER A 304 -22.43 -11.19 23.97
CA SER A 304 -21.47 -10.41 23.19
C SER A 304 -20.16 -11.17 23.06
N LEU A 305 -19.77 -11.47 21.82
CA LEU A 305 -18.47 -12.05 21.49
C LEU A 305 -17.54 -10.93 21.06
N ALA A 306 -16.35 -10.83 21.62
CA ALA A 306 -15.38 -9.80 21.23
C ALA A 306 -13.95 -10.34 21.13
N VAL A 307 -13.18 -9.75 20.22
CA VAL A 307 -11.71 -9.86 20.23
C VAL A 307 -11.17 -8.69 21.03
N LEU A 308 -10.25 -8.97 21.95
CA LEU A 308 -9.60 -7.99 22.82
C LEU A 308 -8.10 -7.95 22.51
N SER A 309 -7.50 -6.76 22.46
CA SER A 309 -6.06 -6.56 22.66
C SER A 309 -5.86 -6.03 24.08
N GLY A 310 -5.25 -6.84 24.95
CA GLY A 310 -5.26 -6.58 26.39
C GLY A 310 -6.68 -6.54 26.99
N THR A 311 -7.15 -5.35 27.37
CA THR A 311 -8.52 -5.08 27.85
C THR A 311 -9.38 -4.34 26.85
N THR A 312 -8.81 -3.90 25.72
CA THR A 312 -9.49 -3.07 24.72
C THR A 312 -10.16 -3.94 23.67
N PRO A 313 -11.49 -3.84 23.46
CA PRO A 313 -12.16 -4.55 22.39
C PRO A 313 -11.77 -3.97 21.02
N THR A 314 -11.22 -4.83 20.16
CA THR A 314 -10.86 -4.51 18.77
C THR A 314 -11.94 -4.96 17.80
N TRP A 315 -12.75 -5.96 18.16
CA TRP A 315 -13.93 -6.38 17.39
C TRP A 315 -15.02 -6.87 18.33
N VAL A 316 -16.30 -6.60 18.02
CA VAL A 316 -17.45 -7.11 18.78
C VAL A 316 -18.54 -7.57 17.80
N ALA A 317 -19.08 -8.77 18.00
CA ALA A 317 -20.29 -9.22 17.33
C ALA A 317 -21.47 -8.37 17.82
N ALA A 318 -22.05 -7.56 16.93
CA ALA A 318 -23.22 -6.74 17.24
C ALA A 318 -24.45 -7.63 17.49
N VAL A 319 -24.74 -7.89 18.76
CA VAL A 319 -25.90 -8.68 19.19
C VAL A 319 -26.77 -7.94 20.19
N PRO A 320 -28.10 -8.15 20.16
CA PRO A 320 -28.97 -7.76 21.27
C PRO A 320 -28.48 -8.42 22.56
N ARG A 321 -28.45 -7.68 23.67
CA ARG A 321 -27.97 -8.17 24.98
C ARG A 321 -28.94 -9.21 25.56
N VAL A 322 -28.82 -10.46 25.13
CA VAL A 322 -29.67 -11.58 25.57
C VAL A 322 -28.95 -12.42 26.61
N ARG A 323 -29.54 -12.54 27.80
CA ARG A 323 -28.98 -13.36 28.88
C ARG A 323 -28.96 -14.84 28.48
N GLY A 324 -27.81 -15.49 28.64
CA GLY A 324 -27.63 -16.91 28.32
C GLY A 324 -27.36 -17.21 26.84
N ALA A 325 -27.15 -16.20 26.00
CA ALA A 325 -26.71 -16.41 24.62
C ALA A 325 -25.24 -16.86 24.57
N ARG A 326 -24.90 -17.71 23.60
CA ARG A 326 -23.59 -18.40 23.46
C ARG A 326 -23.09 -18.39 22.03
N ALA A 327 -21.79 -18.22 21.83
CA ALA A 327 -21.14 -18.33 20.52
C ALA A 327 -20.75 -19.79 20.24
N ARG A 328 -20.99 -20.29 19.02
CA ARG A 328 -20.56 -21.63 18.60
C ARG A 328 -20.41 -21.75 17.09
N VAL A 329 -19.57 -22.68 16.64
CA VAL A 329 -19.51 -23.13 15.24
C VAL A 329 -20.50 -24.28 15.05
N LEU A 330 -21.43 -24.15 14.10
CA LEU A 330 -22.40 -25.19 13.77
C LEU A 330 -21.75 -26.27 12.88
N PRO A 331 -22.31 -27.49 12.81
CA PRO A 331 -21.83 -28.53 11.88
C PRO A 331 -21.86 -28.11 10.40
N SER A 332 -22.69 -27.13 10.05
CA SER A 332 -22.73 -26.49 8.72
C SER A 332 -21.55 -25.54 8.46
N GLY A 333 -20.72 -25.25 9.46
CA GLY A 333 -19.56 -24.37 9.37
C GLY A 333 -19.77 -22.94 9.84
N TYR A 334 -21.00 -22.53 10.09
CA TYR A 334 -21.28 -21.15 10.49
C TYR A 334 -20.94 -20.92 11.95
N LEU A 335 -20.19 -19.84 12.23
CA LEU A 335 -20.15 -19.23 13.56
C LEU A 335 -21.49 -18.53 13.81
N VAL A 336 -22.13 -18.86 14.93
CA VAL A 336 -23.40 -18.26 15.37
C VAL A 336 -23.33 -17.84 16.82
N ILE A 337 -24.13 -16.84 17.19
CA ILE A 337 -24.51 -16.55 18.57
C ILE A 337 -25.97 -16.94 18.72
N GLN A 338 -26.27 -17.87 19.61
CA GLN A 338 -27.62 -18.42 19.81
C GLN A 338 -28.12 -18.13 21.22
N SER A 339 -29.43 -17.90 21.39
CA SER A 339 -30.08 -17.84 22.70
C SER A 339 -30.07 -19.19 23.42
N SER A 340 -30.42 -19.20 24.71
CA SER A 340 -30.64 -20.44 25.48
C SER A 340 -31.76 -21.34 24.92
N THR A 341 -32.66 -20.77 24.10
CA THR A 341 -33.75 -21.49 23.41
C THR A 341 -33.37 -21.94 21.99
N GLY A 342 -32.13 -21.71 21.55
CA GLY A 342 -31.63 -22.10 20.22
C GLY A 342 -31.90 -21.11 19.09
N LYS A 343 -32.52 -19.95 19.38
CA LYS A 343 -32.73 -18.90 18.37
C LYS A 343 -31.40 -18.28 17.98
N ILE A 344 -31.09 -18.23 16.68
CA ILE A 344 -29.90 -17.53 16.16
C ILE A 344 -30.13 -16.01 16.32
N LEU A 345 -29.22 -15.37 17.04
CA LEU A 345 -29.20 -13.92 17.31
C LEU A 345 -28.22 -13.19 16.40
N TRP A 346 -27.17 -13.87 15.95
CA TRP A 346 -26.19 -13.40 14.97
C TRP A 346 -25.48 -14.59 14.33
N GLN A 347 -25.06 -14.43 13.07
CA GLN A 347 -24.40 -15.47 12.30
C GLN A 347 -23.38 -14.84 11.35
N SER A 348 -22.27 -15.55 11.14
CA SER A 348 -21.28 -15.29 10.10
C SER A 348 -21.90 -15.26 8.70
N SER A 349 -21.37 -14.43 7.81
CA SER A 349 -21.88 -14.31 6.43
C SER A 349 -21.65 -15.56 5.57
N SER A 350 -20.68 -16.39 5.94
CA SER A 350 -20.35 -17.65 5.28
C SER A 350 -19.83 -18.67 6.29
N GLY A 351 -19.97 -19.94 5.95
CA GLY A 351 -19.44 -21.08 6.68
C GLY A 351 -19.63 -22.36 5.86
N ARG A 352 -18.72 -23.32 6.01
CA ARG A 352 -18.74 -24.62 5.33
C ARG A 352 -18.55 -25.77 6.30
N ARG A 353 -19.15 -26.90 5.98
CA ARG A 353 -18.97 -28.12 6.77
C ARG A 353 -17.48 -28.47 6.84
N GLY A 354 -16.96 -28.57 8.06
CA GLY A 354 -15.53 -28.80 8.31
C GLY A 354 -14.74 -27.54 8.64
N ASP A 355 -15.38 -26.37 8.67
CA ASP A 355 -14.75 -25.14 9.14
C ASP A 355 -14.51 -25.17 10.65
N HIS A 356 -13.37 -24.62 11.06
CA HIS A 356 -13.04 -24.34 12.44
C HIS A 356 -12.70 -22.85 12.63
N LEU A 357 -12.99 -22.32 13.82
CA LEU A 357 -12.73 -20.92 14.15
C LEU A 357 -11.28 -20.75 14.65
N ALA A 358 -10.56 -19.78 14.10
CA ALA A 358 -9.18 -19.45 14.40
C ALA A 358 -9.03 -17.95 14.75
N LEU A 359 -8.11 -17.61 15.65
CA LEU A 359 -7.69 -16.23 15.93
C LEU A 359 -6.20 -16.07 15.58
N GLY A 360 -5.90 -15.17 14.64
CA GLY A 360 -4.53 -14.88 14.21
C GLY A 360 -3.82 -13.87 15.13
N ASP A 361 -2.49 -13.82 15.01
CA ASP A 361 -1.61 -12.83 15.70
C ASP A 361 -1.88 -11.38 15.26
N ASP A 362 -2.60 -11.18 14.15
CA ASP A 362 -3.06 -9.87 13.70
C ASP A 362 -4.44 -9.48 14.30
N GLY A 363 -4.99 -10.30 15.19
CA GLY A 363 -6.31 -10.11 15.80
C GLY A 363 -7.50 -10.51 14.92
N SER A 364 -7.26 -11.13 13.76
CA SER A 364 -8.30 -11.61 12.86
C SER A 364 -8.98 -12.87 13.38
N LEU A 365 -10.32 -12.88 13.36
CA LEU A 365 -11.12 -14.06 13.67
C LEU A 365 -11.60 -14.71 12.37
N ALA A 366 -11.22 -15.95 12.07
CA ALA A 366 -11.53 -16.62 10.80
C ALA A 366 -12.21 -17.97 10.97
N LEU A 367 -13.05 -18.37 10.02
CA LEU A 367 -13.45 -19.77 9.80
C LEU A 367 -12.64 -20.31 8.62
N GLU A 368 -11.92 -21.40 8.84
CA GLU A 368 -11.04 -22.01 7.85
C GLU A 368 -11.17 -23.53 7.84
N SER A 369 -10.78 -24.16 6.72
CA SER A 369 -10.66 -25.61 6.59
C SER A 369 -9.61 -25.96 5.53
N GLY A 370 -8.68 -26.88 5.85
CA GLY A 370 -7.67 -27.37 4.89
C GLY A 370 -6.69 -26.31 4.38
N GLY A 371 -6.39 -25.27 5.16
CA GLY A 371 -5.54 -24.14 4.74
C GLY A 371 -6.24 -23.09 3.88
N HIS A 372 -7.55 -23.22 3.65
CA HIS A 372 -8.36 -22.25 2.94
C HIS A 372 -9.27 -21.47 3.89
N LEU A 373 -9.29 -20.15 3.71
CA LEU A 373 -10.08 -19.22 4.51
C LEU A 373 -11.46 -19.01 3.86
N TRP A 374 -12.53 -19.32 4.61
CA TRP A 374 -13.90 -19.31 4.09
C TRP A 374 -14.77 -18.19 4.68
N TRP A 375 -14.36 -17.64 5.82
CA TRP A 375 -14.94 -16.45 6.44
C TRP A 375 -13.91 -15.78 7.36
N ARG A 376 -13.94 -14.45 7.51
CA ARG A 376 -13.09 -13.69 8.43
C ARG A 376 -13.84 -12.51 9.00
N ALA A 377 -14.07 -12.50 10.31
CA ALA A 377 -14.33 -11.30 11.09
C ALA A 377 -13.00 -10.60 11.35
N ILE A 378 -12.69 -9.63 10.49
CA ILE A 378 -11.61 -8.67 10.72
C ILE A 378 -12.16 -7.58 11.63
N VAL A 379 -11.31 -7.08 12.53
CA VAL A 379 -11.47 -5.78 13.18
C VAL A 379 -11.91 -4.74 12.15
N GLY A 380 -13.10 -4.15 12.32
CA GLY A 380 -13.71 -3.22 11.35
C GLY A 380 -14.48 -3.92 10.22
N ALA A 381 -15.81 -3.91 10.28
CA ALA A 381 -16.69 -4.54 9.29
C ALA A 381 -16.39 -4.04 7.86
N THR A 382 -16.33 -4.91 6.84
CA THR A 382 -16.21 -4.49 5.42
C THR A 382 -17.49 -3.84 4.87
N THR A 383 -18.58 -3.85 5.65
CA THR A 383 -19.89 -3.36 5.23
C THR A 383 -20.61 -2.69 6.39
N LEU A 384 -21.04 -1.44 6.19
CA LEU A 384 -21.98 -0.73 7.06
C LEU A 384 -23.36 -0.78 6.39
N ARG A 385 -24.34 -1.41 7.04
CA ARG A 385 -25.72 -1.47 6.54
C ARG A 385 -26.50 -0.22 6.95
N ALA A 386 -27.61 0.05 6.26
CA ALA A 386 -28.54 1.11 6.64
C ALA A 386 -28.92 1.05 8.13
N GLY A 387 -28.85 2.18 8.82
CA GLY A 387 -28.97 2.31 10.28
C GLY A 387 -27.68 2.03 11.06
N GLY A 388 -26.60 1.62 10.38
CA GLY A 388 -25.29 1.41 10.97
C GLY A 388 -24.56 2.72 11.25
N VAL A 389 -23.76 2.72 12.31
CA VAL A 389 -22.96 3.87 12.74
C VAL A 389 -21.49 3.45 12.90
N LEU A 390 -20.59 4.26 12.36
CA LEU A 390 -19.14 4.17 12.55
C LEU A 390 -18.70 5.39 13.35
N HIS A 391 -18.29 5.17 14.60
CA HIS A 391 -17.89 6.25 15.50
C HIS A 391 -16.47 6.74 15.23
N SER A 392 -16.13 7.90 15.80
CA SER A 392 -14.75 8.38 15.85
C SER A 392 -13.78 7.32 16.37
N GLY A 393 -12.67 7.16 15.66
CA GLY A 393 -11.65 6.14 15.88
C GLY A 393 -11.99 4.77 15.27
N TRP A 394 -13.17 4.60 14.68
CA TRP A 394 -13.59 3.34 14.06
C TRP A 394 -13.37 3.38 12.55
N SER A 395 -13.10 2.21 11.98
CA SER A 395 -12.93 2.06 10.53
C SER A 395 -13.63 0.82 9.98
N ILE A 396 -13.97 0.89 8.69
CA ILE A 396 -14.25 -0.28 7.85
C ILE A 396 -13.01 -0.57 7.03
N THR A 397 -12.59 -1.83 6.94
CA THR A 397 -11.31 -2.21 6.33
C THR A 397 -11.57 -3.24 5.22
N THR A 398 -10.76 -3.20 4.17
CA THR A 398 -10.72 -4.21 3.11
C THR A 398 -10.39 -5.60 3.68
N SER A 399 -10.83 -6.66 3.00
CA SER A 399 -10.65 -8.05 3.46
C SER A 399 -9.18 -8.47 3.61
N ASN A 400 -8.26 -7.75 2.98
CA ASN A 400 -6.81 -7.95 3.07
C ASN A 400 -6.12 -6.96 4.03
N GLY A 401 -6.86 -6.04 4.67
CA GLY A 401 -6.28 -5.06 5.59
C GLY A 401 -5.59 -3.87 4.92
N ALA A 402 -5.49 -3.84 3.59
CA ALA A 402 -4.64 -2.91 2.86
C ALA A 402 -5.17 -1.48 2.85
N CYS A 403 -6.49 -1.31 2.86
CA CYS A 403 -7.13 0.00 3.00
C CYS A 403 -8.25 -0.01 4.03
N ARG A 404 -8.49 1.15 4.65
CA ARG A 404 -9.55 1.41 5.62
C ARG A 404 -10.23 2.75 5.36
N LEU A 405 -11.55 2.79 5.48
CA LEU A 405 -12.31 4.04 5.61
C LEU A 405 -12.53 4.29 7.10
N LEU A 406 -11.95 5.38 7.61
CA LEU A 406 -11.81 5.75 9.01
C LEU A 406 -12.55 7.06 9.29
N VAL A 407 -13.24 7.13 10.42
CA VAL A 407 -13.57 8.42 11.05
C VAL A 407 -12.46 8.75 12.04
N GLY A 408 -11.62 9.73 11.72
CA GLY A 408 -10.49 10.14 12.56
C GLY A 408 -10.90 10.61 13.95
N GLY A 409 -9.95 10.64 14.88
CA GLY A 409 -10.16 11.22 16.22
C GLY A 409 -10.50 12.71 16.18
N ASP A 410 -10.02 13.40 15.15
CA ASP A 410 -10.33 14.79 14.79
C ASP A 410 -11.70 14.94 14.11
N GLY A 411 -12.40 13.83 13.83
CA GLY A 411 -13.70 13.81 13.17
C GLY A 411 -13.65 13.89 11.65
N THR A 412 -12.48 13.79 11.02
CA THR A 412 -12.37 13.73 9.55
C THR A 412 -12.78 12.35 9.04
N LEU A 413 -13.43 12.28 7.87
CA LEU A 413 -13.68 11.01 7.19
C LEU A 413 -12.60 10.80 6.13
N GLN A 414 -11.83 9.72 6.26
CA GLN A 414 -10.67 9.46 5.40
C GLN A 414 -10.67 8.02 4.90
N LEU A 415 -10.38 7.83 3.62
CA LEU A 415 -9.93 6.55 3.07
C LEU A 415 -8.41 6.52 3.13
N GLN A 416 -7.85 5.52 3.80
CA GLN A 416 -6.42 5.36 4.01
C GLN A 416 -5.95 4.01 3.47
N SER A 417 -4.79 4.01 2.84
CA SER A 417 -3.97 2.84 2.52
C SER A 417 -2.89 2.67 3.58
N ALA A 418 -2.65 1.43 4.00
CA ALA A 418 -1.51 1.10 4.85
C ALA A 418 -0.16 1.41 4.16
N ALA A 419 -0.11 1.32 2.82
CA ALA A 419 1.10 1.55 2.03
C ALA A 419 1.28 3.02 1.62
N TYR A 420 0.18 3.73 1.35
CA TYR A 420 0.21 5.04 0.69
C TYR A 420 -0.34 6.19 1.55
N GLY A 421 -0.78 5.92 2.78
CA GLY A 421 -1.39 6.93 3.63
C GLY A 421 -2.79 7.32 3.16
N THR A 422 -3.18 8.59 3.31
CA THR A 422 -4.54 9.04 2.97
C THR A 422 -4.76 9.08 1.46
N LEU A 423 -5.65 8.22 0.96
CA LEU A 423 -6.05 8.15 -0.44
C LEU A 423 -7.13 9.18 -0.79
N TRP A 424 -8.04 9.43 0.15
CA TRP A 424 -9.13 10.38 -0.02
C TRP A 424 -9.61 10.90 1.33
N SER A 425 -10.05 12.16 1.36
CA SER A 425 -10.70 12.76 2.53
C SER A 425 -12.00 13.44 2.10
N ALA A 426 -13.04 13.30 2.91
CA ALA A 426 -14.27 14.05 2.70
C ALA A 426 -13.99 15.56 2.81
N PRO A 427 -14.54 16.40 1.92
CA PRO A 427 -14.43 17.86 1.99
C PRO A 427 -15.31 18.40 3.13
N ALA A 428 -14.92 18.14 4.38
CA ALA A 428 -15.68 18.43 5.59
C ALA A 428 -14.75 18.98 6.68
N VAL A 429 -15.29 19.87 7.52
CA VAL A 429 -14.58 20.28 8.74
C VAL A 429 -14.62 19.12 9.73
N GLY A 430 -13.44 18.65 10.16
CA GLY A 430 -13.32 17.64 11.21
C GLY A 430 -13.84 18.19 12.54
N ILE A 431 -14.86 17.53 13.09
CA ILE A 431 -15.35 17.82 14.44
C ILE A 431 -15.10 16.57 15.30
N PRO A 432 -14.27 16.65 16.36
CA PRO A 432 -13.99 15.50 17.22
C PRO A 432 -15.26 14.79 17.69
N HIS A 433 -15.18 13.46 17.80
CA HIS A 433 -16.31 12.60 18.15
C HIS A 433 -17.46 12.56 17.13
N SER A 434 -17.24 13.04 15.90
CA SER A 434 -18.18 12.82 14.80
C SER A 434 -18.38 11.33 14.53
N SER A 435 -19.54 10.99 13.97
CA SER A 435 -19.90 9.63 13.58
C SER A 435 -20.38 9.60 12.14
N LEU A 436 -19.93 8.61 11.37
CA LEU A 436 -20.42 8.33 10.04
C LEU A 436 -21.65 7.41 10.15
N VAL A 437 -22.75 7.78 9.51
CA VAL A 437 -24.02 7.06 9.55
C VAL A 437 -24.45 6.78 8.13
N LEU A 438 -24.81 5.53 7.83
CA LEU A 438 -25.60 5.23 6.63
C LEU A 438 -27.07 5.27 7.03
N ASP A 439 -27.78 6.31 6.62
CA ASP A 439 -29.16 6.51 7.04
C ASP A 439 -30.11 5.44 6.42
N PRO A 440 -31.32 5.27 6.96
CA PRO A 440 -32.29 4.31 6.41
C PRO A 440 -32.75 4.58 4.97
N ARG A 441 -32.56 5.81 4.48
CA ARG A 441 -32.88 6.23 3.11
C ARG A 441 -31.73 5.92 2.14
N GLY A 442 -30.59 5.49 2.66
CA GLY A 442 -29.42 5.10 1.90
C GLY A 442 -28.43 6.22 1.64
N ASP A 443 -28.49 7.33 2.40
CA ASP A 443 -27.47 8.38 2.33
C ASP A 443 -26.39 8.17 3.41
N LEU A 444 -25.13 8.30 3.00
CA LEU A 444 -23.99 8.25 3.90
C LEU A 444 -23.68 9.67 4.40
N VAL A 445 -23.79 9.89 5.70
CA VAL A 445 -23.66 11.21 6.33
C VAL A 445 -22.64 11.21 7.47
N LEU A 446 -21.84 12.26 7.56
CA LEU A 446 -20.97 12.53 8.70
C LEU A 446 -21.70 13.50 9.64
N ILE A 447 -21.91 13.09 10.88
CA ILE A 447 -22.71 13.81 11.87
C ILE A 447 -21.85 14.16 13.09
N SER A 448 -21.89 15.42 13.51
CA SER A 448 -21.22 15.90 14.72
C SER A 448 -21.92 15.42 16.01
N PRO A 449 -21.28 15.53 17.19
CA PRO A 449 -21.91 15.18 18.46
C PRO A 449 -23.18 15.97 18.80
N ARG A 450 -23.36 17.14 18.18
CA ARG A 450 -24.56 17.99 18.33
C ARG A 450 -25.67 17.65 17.32
N GLY A 451 -25.50 16.61 16.51
CA GLY A 451 -26.46 16.19 15.50
C GLY A 451 -26.39 16.99 14.19
N GLN A 452 -25.37 17.83 13.99
CA GLN A 452 -25.20 18.58 12.74
C GLN A 452 -24.54 17.70 11.68
N VAL A 453 -25.13 17.61 10.50
CA VAL A 453 -24.51 16.97 9.34
C VAL A 453 -23.41 17.89 8.80
N THR A 454 -22.17 17.39 8.79
CA THR A 454 -20.99 18.13 8.28
C THR A 454 -20.61 17.70 6.86
N TRP A 455 -21.06 16.53 6.41
CA TRP A 455 -20.86 16.03 5.05
C TRP A 455 -21.91 14.96 4.69
N THR A 456 -22.21 14.84 3.40
CA THR A 456 -23.13 13.84 2.84
C THR A 456 -22.61 13.34 1.49
N SER A 457 -22.83 12.06 1.21
CA SER A 457 -22.59 11.43 -0.09
C SER A 457 -23.63 11.79 -1.15
N GLN A 458 -24.78 12.35 -0.74
CA GLN A 458 -25.96 12.61 -1.57
C GLN A 458 -26.50 11.35 -2.28
N SER A 459 -26.31 10.18 -1.66
CA SER A 459 -26.82 8.92 -2.19
C SER A 459 -28.25 8.65 -1.70
N SER A 460 -29.02 7.87 -2.46
CA SER A 460 -30.39 7.50 -2.09
C SER A 460 -30.74 6.12 -2.59
N GLY A 461 -31.17 5.25 -1.66
CA GLY A 461 -31.57 3.88 -1.95
C GLY A 461 -31.89 3.10 -0.68
N VAL A 462 -33.16 2.73 -0.49
CA VAL A 462 -33.59 1.94 0.67
C VAL A 462 -32.87 0.58 0.69
N GLY A 463 -32.35 0.21 1.85
CA GLY A 463 -31.58 -1.01 2.03
C GLY A 463 -30.15 -0.94 1.50
N ALA A 464 -29.65 0.26 1.17
CA ALA A 464 -28.26 0.44 0.75
C ALA A 464 -27.27 -0.04 1.83
N SER A 465 -26.09 -0.38 1.36
CA SER A 465 -24.94 -0.74 2.20
C SER A 465 -23.71 -0.01 1.71
N LEU A 466 -22.94 0.55 2.64
CA LEU A 466 -21.60 1.05 2.38
C LEU A 466 -20.66 -0.14 2.41
N VAL A 467 -19.95 -0.36 1.32
CA VAL A 467 -18.95 -1.42 1.16
C VAL A 467 -17.60 -0.77 0.91
N LEU A 468 -16.54 -1.38 1.44
CA LEU A 468 -15.18 -1.09 0.99
C LEU A 468 -14.75 -2.26 0.09
N ASP A 469 -14.67 -2.01 -1.22
CA ASP A 469 -14.38 -3.06 -2.19
C ASP A 469 -12.93 -3.58 -2.06
N PRO A 470 -12.58 -4.75 -2.62
CA PRO A 470 -11.24 -5.31 -2.50
C PRO A 470 -10.13 -4.43 -3.10
N VAL A 471 -10.48 -3.47 -3.96
CA VAL A 471 -9.56 -2.49 -4.53
C VAL A 471 -9.58 -1.17 -3.75
N GLY A 472 -10.23 -1.08 -2.59
CA GLY A 472 -10.14 0.08 -1.70
C GLY A 472 -11.10 1.20 -1.98
N ARG A 473 -12.09 1.02 -2.87
CA ARG A 473 -13.11 2.04 -3.09
C ARG A 473 -14.22 1.86 -2.07
N ALA A 474 -14.51 2.93 -1.32
CA ALA A 474 -15.69 2.97 -0.48
C ALA A 474 -16.88 3.33 -1.36
N ALA A 475 -17.90 2.48 -1.41
CA ALA A 475 -19.07 2.67 -2.25
C ALA A 475 -20.37 2.42 -1.49
N VAL A 476 -21.37 3.27 -1.71
CA VAL A 476 -22.75 3.01 -1.28
C VAL A 476 -23.43 2.23 -2.40
N THR A 477 -23.96 1.06 -2.07
CA THR A 477 -24.54 0.13 -3.06
C THR A 477 -25.94 -0.30 -2.66
N THR A 478 -26.81 -0.50 -3.64
CA THR A 478 -28.14 -1.09 -3.44
C THR A 478 -28.05 -2.59 -3.12
N PRO A 479 -29.10 -3.24 -2.59
CA PRO A 479 -29.14 -4.70 -2.41
C PRO A 479 -28.90 -5.52 -3.68
N ARG A 480 -29.12 -4.92 -4.86
CA ARG A 480 -28.87 -5.54 -6.18
C ARG A 480 -27.47 -5.26 -6.73
N GLY A 481 -26.61 -4.55 -5.98
CA GLY A 481 -25.23 -4.27 -6.36
C GLY A 481 -25.01 -3.01 -7.21
N HIS A 482 -26.06 -2.23 -7.50
CA HIS A 482 -25.88 -0.94 -8.20
C HIS A 482 -25.22 0.10 -7.29
N TRP A 483 -24.28 0.86 -7.86
CA TRP A 483 -23.54 1.91 -7.16
C TRP A 483 -24.40 3.18 -7.10
N LEU A 484 -24.50 3.76 -5.92
CA LEU A 484 -25.19 5.02 -5.65
C LEU A 484 -24.21 6.16 -5.41
N TRP A 485 -23.03 5.83 -4.88
CA TRP A 485 -21.91 6.74 -4.63
C TRP A 485 -20.62 5.93 -4.48
N SER A 486 -19.47 6.52 -4.79
CA SER A 486 -18.17 5.98 -4.42
C SER A 486 -17.15 7.08 -4.16
N THR A 487 -16.09 6.74 -3.43
CA THR A 487 -14.85 7.52 -3.47
C THR A 487 -14.29 7.57 -4.90
N PRO A 488 -13.52 8.62 -5.26
CA PRO A 488 -12.91 8.77 -6.58
C PRO A 488 -12.04 7.58 -7.02
#